data_AF-A0A6A4ZHD5-F1
#
_entry.id   AF-A0A6A4ZHD5-F1
#
_cell.length_a   1.000
_cell.length_b   1.000
_cell.length_c   1.000
_cell.angle_alpha   90.00
_cell.angle_beta   90.00
_cell.angle_gamma   90.00
#
_symmetry.space_group_name_H-M   'P 1'
#
loop_
_entity.id
_entity.type
_entity.pdbx_description
1 polymer ?
#
loop_
_entity_poly.entity_id
_entity_poly.type
_entity_poly.pdbx_seq_one_letter_code
_entity_poly.pdbx_strand_id
1 'polypeptide(L)'
;MMTEMAHLTYNNVAFCRMPRIPTGQCLLYPGHSTAEWTMQSTAWAVGGGVGALLSAFPADTFGRQKTLGFNGLIMIVGGLVQMLAGDIYTFAVGRGLSGIASGVAINVLNNYLREIAPR
;
A
#
# COMPACT_ATOMS: atom_id res chain seq x y z
N MET A 1 0.25 -18.22 -3.48
CA MET A 1 -0.55 -17.09 -4.03
C MET A 1 0.28 -15.83 -4.25
N MET A 2 1.15 -15.39 -3.33
CA MET A 2 2.03 -14.21 -3.59
C MET A 2 3.17 -14.45 -4.61
N THR A 3 3.45 -15.70 -4.97
CA THR A 3 4.54 -16.11 -5.88
C THR A 3 4.37 -15.68 -7.34
N GLU A 4 3.14 -15.42 -7.80
CA GLU A 4 2.82 -15.18 -9.21
C GLU A 4 3.17 -13.77 -9.71
N MET A 5 3.44 -12.82 -8.82
CA MET A 5 3.45 -11.39 -9.18
C MET A 5 4.81 -10.84 -9.65
N ALA A 6 5.89 -11.65 -9.71
CA ALA A 6 7.22 -11.07 -9.45
C ALA A 6 8.50 -11.68 -10.05
N HIS A 7 8.51 -12.42 -11.19
CA HIS A 7 9.83 -12.75 -11.80
C HIS A 7 10.03 -12.82 -13.32
N LEU A 8 9.08 -13.27 -14.15
CA LEU A 8 9.35 -13.48 -15.59
C LEU A 8 9.27 -12.19 -16.45
N THR A 9 9.63 -11.05 -15.85
CA THR A 9 8.96 -9.74 -15.95
C THR A 9 9.15 -8.91 -17.25
N TYR A 10 8.46 -7.76 -17.39
CA TYR A 10 8.10 -7.10 -18.68
C TYR A 10 9.28 -6.78 -19.59
N ASN A 11 10.48 -6.74 -19.03
CA ASN A 11 11.68 -6.59 -19.83
C ASN A 11 12.07 -7.91 -20.52
N ASN A 12 11.37 -8.23 -21.60
CA ASN A 12 11.82 -9.22 -22.57
C ASN A 12 11.84 -8.57 -23.95
N VAL A 13 13.00 -8.57 -24.61
CA VAL A 13 13.22 -7.92 -25.92
C VAL A 13 12.36 -8.49 -27.05
N ALA A 14 11.82 -9.70 -26.91
CA ALA A 14 10.75 -10.18 -27.76
C ALA A 14 9.45 -9.42 -27.44
N PHE A 15 9.00 -9.45 -26.18
CA PHE A 15 7.74 -8.87 -25.70
C PHE A 15 7.65 -7.35 -25.96
N CYS A 16 8.72 -6.60 -25.74
CA CYS A 16 8.77 -5.15 -25.96
C CYS A 16 8.78 -4.74 -27.44
N ARG A 17 9.06 -5.66 -28.37
CA ARG A 17 9.06 -5.43 -29.83
C ARG A 17 7.84 -6.02 -30.52
N MET A 18 6.96 -6.71 -29.79
CA MET A 18 5.67 -7.16 -30.32
C MET A 18 4.66 -5.99 -30.33
N PRO A 19 3.66 -6.00 -31.24
CA PRO A 19 2.52 -5.08 -31.13
C PRO A 19 1.65 -5.33 -29.88
N ARG A 20 1.85 -6.45 -29.16
CA ARG A 20 1.33 -6.72 -27.81
C ARG A 20 2.31 -7.56 -27.02
N ILE A 21 2.63 -7.13 -25.81
CA ILE A 21 3.43 -7.83 -24.79
C ILE A 21 2.68 -9.12 -24.35
N PRO A 22 3.25 -10.34 -24.51
CA PRO A 22 2.67 -11.57 -23.96
C PRO A 22 2.61 -11.62 -22.42
N THR A 23 2.00 -12.68 -21.90
CA THR A 23 1.67 -12.83 -20.48
C THR A 23 2.86 -13.21 -19.58
N GLY A 24 2.83 -12.71 -18.34
CA GLY A 24 3.70 -13.17 -17.23
C GLY A 24 4.62 -12.11 -16.60
N GLN A 25 4.19 -10.83 -16.48
CA GLN A 25 5.15 -9.72 -16.49
C GLN A 25 4.80 -8.36 -15.82
N CYS A 26 5.85 -7.60 -15.39
CA CYS A 26 5.86 -6.27 -14.70
C CYS A 26 7.07 -5.36 -15.12
N LEU A 27 6.95 -4.01 -15.17
CA LEU A 27 7.95 -3.04 -15.75
C LEU A 27 8.67 -2.18 -14.68
N LEU A 28 8.12 -2.16 -13.46
CA LEU A 28 8.18 -1.00 -12.56
C LEU A 28 9.54 -0.80 -11.87
N TYR A 29 10.26 -1.88 -11.61
CA TYR A 29 11.61 -1.88 -11.03
C TYR A 29 12.46 -2.95 -11.75
N PRO A 30 13.44 -2.60 -12.60
CA PRO A 30 14.24 -3.62 -13.30
C PRO A 30 15.17 -4.34 -12.31
N GLY A 31 15.28 -5.67 -12.43
CA GLY A 31 16.23 -6.48 -11.67
C GLY A 31 15.80 -6.94 -10.28
N HIS A 32 14.58 -6.63 -9.82
CA HIS A 32 14.07 -7.16 -8.55
C HIS A 32 13.78 -8.67 -8.63
N SER A 33 13.92 -9.35 -7.49
CA SER A 33 13.54 -10.74 -7.28
C SER A 33 12.10 -10.90 -6.77
N THR A 34 11.54 -12.11 -6.89
CA THR A 34 10.22 -12.45 -6.32
C THR A 34 10.13 -12.13 -4.82
N ALA A 35 11.24 -12.32 -4.09
CA ALA A 35 11.30 -12.07 -2.66
C ALA A 35 11.13 -10.58 -2.33
N GLU A 36 11.76 -9.68 -3.08
CA GLU A 36 11.70 -8.23 -2.83
C GLU A 36 10.33 -7.63 -3.15
N TRP A 37 9.67 -8.11 -4.22
CA TRP A 37 8.27 -7.75 -4.48
C TRP A 37 7.32 -8.30 -3.41
N THR A 38 7.52 -9.55 -3.01
CA THR A 38 6.72 -10.16 -1.94
C THR A 38 6.89 -9.39 -0.63
N MET A 39 8.12 -8.99 -0.29
CA MET A 39 8.45 -8.13 0.85
C MET A 39 7.74 -6.77 0.78
N GLN A 40 7.75 -6.12 -0.37
CA GLN A 40 7.02 -4.86 -0.57
C GLN A 40 5.49 -5.04 -0.39
N SER A 41 4.94 -6.16 -0.85
CA SER A 41 3.52 -6.47 -0.72
C SER A 41 3.13 -6.84 0.71
N THR A 42 3.97 -7.58 1.44
CA THR A 42 3.75 -7.90 2.86
C THR A 42 3.98 -6.69 3.76
N ALA A 43 4.89 -5.76 3.42
CA ALA A 43 5.08 -4.51 4.15
C ALA A 43 3.79 -3.66 4.22
N TRP A 44 3.00 -3.61 3.14
CA TRP A 44 1.68 -2.97 3.14
C TRP A 44 0.70 -3.68 4.09
N ALA A 45 0.65 -5.02 4.06
CA ALA A 45 -0.25 -5.80 4.91
C ALA A 45 0.11 -5.70 6.40
N VAL A 46 1.40 -5.77 6.74
CA VAL A 46 1.93 -5.56 8.10
C VAL A 46 1.65 -4.14 8.58
N GLY A 47 1.88 -3.14 7.71
CA GLY A 47 1.50 -1.75 7.98
C GLY A 47 0.02 -1.62 8.30
N GLY A 48 -0.86 -2.26 7.53
CA GLY A 48 -2.31 -2.32 7.78
C GLY A 48 -2.67 -2.90 9.14
N GLY A 49 -2.03 -4.01 9.54
CA GLY A 49 -2.21 -4.60 10.87
C GLY A 49 -1.80 -3.65 12.01
N VAL A 50 -0.62 -3.02 11.89
CA VAL A 50 -0.12 -2.04 12.87
C VAL A 50 -1.05 -0.81 12.93
N GLY A 51 -1.47 -0.29 11.78
CA GLY A 51 -2.41 0.84 11.70
C GLY A 51 -3.76 0.51 12.34
N ALA A 52 -4.32 -0.68 12.10
CA ALA A 52 -5.56 -1.11 12.72
C ALA A 52 -5.44 -1.20 14.25
N LEU A 53 -4.36 -1.78 14.78
CA LEU A 53 -4.14 -1.88 16.23
C LEU A 53 -3.97 -0.51 16.90
N LEU A 54 -3.20 0.39 16.30
CA LEU A 54 -2.92 1.72 16.84
C LEU A 54 -4.08 2.72 16.64
N SER A 55 -5.07 2.41 15.81
CA SER A 55 -6.14 3.35 15.41
C SER A 55 -7.09 3.78 16.53
N ALA A 56 -7.24 3.00 17.60
CA ALA A 56 -8.14 3.32 18.72
C ALA A 56 -7.69 4.59 19.46
N PHE A 57 -6.41 4.67 19.83
CA PHE A 57 -5.84 5.77 20.61
C PHE A 57 -6.05 7.17 19.99
N PRO A 58 -5.71 7.45 18.71
CA PRO A 58 -5.97 8.75 18.10
C PRO A 58 -7.47 9.01 17.90
N ALA A 59 -8.27 7.98 17.58
CA ALA A 59 -9.70 8.12 17.36
C ALA A 59 -10.44 8.58 18.62
N ASP A 60 -10.07 8.04 19.78
CA ASP A 60 -10.66 8.38 21.08
C ASP A 60 -10.11 9.70 21.63
N THR A 61 -8.87 10.08 21.29
CA THR A 61 -8.23 11.32 21.81
C THR A 61 -8.53 12.58 20.98
N PHE A 62 -8.52 12.48 19.65
CA PHE A 62 -8.71 13.62 18.74
C PHE A 62 -10.09 13.69 18.09
N GLY A 63 -10.92 12.67 18.28
CA GLY A 63 -12.22 12.51 17.63
C GLY A 63 -12.10 11.91 16.23
N ARG A 64 -13.09 11.08 15.87
CA ARG A 64 -13.05 10.22 14.67
C ARG A 64 -12.96 11.00 13.35
N GLN A 65 -13.74 12.07 13.19
CA GLN A 65 -13.72 12.90 11.97
C GLN A 65 -12.36 13.56 11.73
N LYS A 66 -11.72 14.12 12.78
CA LYS A 66 -10.38 14.73 12.66
C LYS A 66 -9.31 13.68 12.41
N THR A 67 -9.41 12.52 13.06
CA THR A 67 -8.51 11.37 12.85
C THR A 67 -8.53 10.91 11.39
N LEU A 68 -9.70 10.81 10.78
CA LEU A 68 -9.85 10.53 9.35
C LEU A 68 -9.18 11.60 8.45
N GLY A 69 -9.30 12.88 8.79
CA GLY A 69 -8.62 13.97 8.09
C GLY A 69 -7.10 13.88 8.15
N PHE A 70 -6.53 13.72 9.35
CA PHE A 70 -5.07 13.54 9.53
C PHE A 70 -4.55 12.26 8.85
N ASN A 71 -5.34 11.18 8.87
CA ASN A 71 -4.99 9.94 8.19
C ASN A 71 -4.88 10.11 6.66
N GLY A 72 -5.69 11.00 6.08
CA GLY A 72 -5.57 11.40 4.67
C GLY A 72 -4.19 12.01 4.35
N LEU A 73 -3.61 12.80 5.25
CA LEU A 73 -2.26 13.36 5.08
C LEU A 73 -1.19 12.25 5.12
N ILE A 74 -1.30 11.28 6.02
CA ILE A 74 -0.39 10.12 6.09
C ILE A 74 -0.48 9.30 4.79
N MET A 75 -1.69 9.13 4.24
CA MET A 75 -1.89 8.46 2.95
C MET A 75 -1.21 9.21 1.79
N ILE A 76 -1.34 10.55 1.75
CA ILE A 76 -0.67 11.40 0.73
C ILE A 76 0.86 11.27 0.85
N VAL A 77 1.41 11.30 2.07
CA VAL A 77 2.86 11.10 2.30
C VAL A 77 3.30 9.71 1.82
N GLY A 78 2.57 8.64 2.16
CA GLY A 78 2.86 7.30 1.67
C GLY A 78 2.78 7.16 0.14
N GLY A 79 1.87 7.91 -0.50
CA GLY A 79 1.76 8.01 -1.95
C GLY A 79 2.93 8.78 -2.60
N LEU A 80 3.34 9.90 -2.01
CA LEU A 80 4.51 10.68 -2.46
C LEU A 80 5.81 9.88 -2.34
N VAL A 81 6.01 9.15 -1.24
CA VAL A 81 7.16 8.24 -1.07
C VAL A 81 7.15 7.14 -2.14
N GLN A 82 5.98 6.59 -2.50
CA GLN A 82 5.88 5.62 -3.60
C GLN A 82 6.13 6.24 -4.98
N MET A 83 5.70 7.48 -5.22
CA MET A 83 5.87 8.17 -6.50
C MET A 83 7.34 8.58 -6.75
N LEU A 84 8.08 8.88 -5.67
CA LEU A 84 9.49 9.27 -5.71
C LEU A 84 10.44 8.09 -5.47
N ALA A 85 9.92 6.86 -5.33
CA ALA A 85 10.73 5.68 -5.09
C ALA A 85 11.48 5.22 -6.35
N GLY A 86 12.80 5.43 -6.37
CA GLY A 86 13.69 4.84 -7.38
C GLY A 86 13.97 3.35 -7.15
N ASP A 87 13.77 2.85 -5.93
CA ASP A 87 14.17 1.51 -5.49
C ASP A 87 12.99 0.74 -4.89
N ILE A 88 12.99 -0.59 -5.06
CA ILE A 88 11.94 -1.44 -4.49
C ILE A 88 11.86 -1.36 -2.95
N TYR A 89 12.97 -1.06 -2.28
CA TYR A 89 13.05 -0.85 -0.84
C TYR A 89 12.40 0.47 -0.39
N THR A 90 12.64 1.57 -1.10
CA THR A 90 11.98 2.86 -0.81
C THR A 90 10.49 2.79 -1.13
N PHE A 91 10.12 2.06 -2.19
CA PHE A 91 8.73 1.71 -2.51
C PHE A 91 8.07 0.84 -1.43
N ALA A 92 8.79 -0.12 -0.84
CA ALA A 92 8.31 -0.93 0.29
C ALA A 92 8.04 -0.09 1.54
N VAL A 93 8.87 0.92 1.85
CA VAL A 93 8.63 1.86 2.96
C VAL A 93 7.37 2.70 2.70
N GLY A 94 7.22 3.27 1.50
CA GLY A 94 6.00 4.01 1.12
C GLY A 94 4.75 3.14 1.18
N ARG A 95 4.87 1.86 0.82
CA ARG A 95 3.82 0.83 0.95
C ARG A 95 3.49 0.51 2.40
N GLY A 96 4.48 0.43 3.29
CA GLY A 96 4.24 0.30 4.73
C GLY A 96 3.47 1.49 5.30
N LEU A 97 3.86 2.73 4.94
CA LEU A 97 3.18 3.95 5.36
C LEU A 97 1.72 4.03 4.86
N SER A 98 1.48 3.78 3.57
CA SER A 98 0.12 3.68 3.03
C SER A 98 -0.66 2.50 3.63
N GLY A 99 0.02 1.41 4.01
CA GLY A 99 -0.57 0.30 4.75
C GLY A 99 -1.12 0.76 6.10
N ILE A 100 -0.30 1.43 6.90
CA ILE A 100 -0.71 2.02 8.20
C ILE A 100 -1.92 2.94 8.01
N ALA A 101 -1.87 3.83 7.02
CA ALA A 101 -2.99 4.74 6.74
C ALA A 101 -4.27 4.00 6.28
N SER A 102 -4.16 2.91 5.52
CA SER A 102 -5.31 2.05 5.19
C SER A 102 -5.88 1.35 6.42
N GLY A 103 -5.03 0.81 7.30
CA GLY A 103 -5.46 0.13 8.53
C GLY A 103 -6.20 1.05 9.50
N VAL A 104 -5.69 2.26 9.70
CA VAL A 104 -6.36 3.30 10.49
C VAL A 104 -7.68 3.73 9.84
N ALA A 105 -7.69 3.97 8.52
CA ALA A 105 -8.90 4.36 7.80
C ALA A 105 -10.04 3.36 8.02
N ILE A 106 -9.78 2.07 7.82
CA ILE A 106 -10.81 1.03 7.87
C ILE A 106 -11.48 0.96 9.26
N ASN A 107 -10.70 0.96 10.34
CA ASN A 107 -11.29 0.85 11.69
C ASN A 107 -12.04 2.15 12.07
N VAL A 108 -11.43 3.32 11.87
CA VAL A 108 -12.04 4.61 12.26
C VAL A 108 -13.28 4.92 11.42
N LEU A 109 -13.25 4.64 10.11
CA LEU A 109 -14.40 4.87 9.21
C LEU A 109 -15.59 3.97 9.57
N ASN A 110 -15.37 2.68 9.81
CA ASN A 110 -16.44 1.76 10.19
C ASN A 110 -17.11 2.17 11.50
N ASN A 111 -16.34 2.64 12.47
CA ASN A 111 -16.86 3.11 13.75
C ASN A 111 -17.59 4.47 13.61
N TYR A 112 -17.08 5.39 12.78
CA TYR A 112 -17.73 6.66 12.48
C TYR A 112 -19.06 6.51 11.72
N LEU A 113 -19.13 5.58 10.76
CA LEU A 113 -20.37 5.25 10.04
C LEU A 113 -21.46 4.73 10.98
N ARG A 114 -21.10 3.95 12.01
CA ARG A 114 -22.04 3.46 13.04
C ARG A 114 -22.58 4.57 13.95
N GLU A 115 -21.90 5.70 14.07
CA GLU A 115 -22.38 6.86 14.84
C GLU A 115 -23.31 7.77 14.04
N ILE A 116 -23.14 7.82 12.71
CA ILE A 116 -23.96 8.65 11.82
C ILE A 116 -25.21 7.91 11.34
N ALA A 117 -25.15 6.58 11.26
CA ALA A 117 -26.28 5.78 10.82
C ALA A 117 -27.53 6.09 11.67
N PRO A 118 -28.67 6.45 11.07
CA PRO A 118 -29.93 6.54 11.80
C PRO A 118 -30.27 5.16 12.38
N ARG A 119 -30.90 5.16 13.56
CA ARG A 119 -31.40 3.93 14.20
C ARG A 119 -32.54 3.29 13.41
#